data_AF-A0A1Q3FTB8-F1
#
_entry.id   AF-A0A1Q3FTB8-F1
#
_cell.length_a   1.000
_cell.length_b   1.000
_cell.length_c   1.000
_cell.angle_alpha   90.00
_cell.angle_beta   90.00
_cell.angle_gamma   90.00
#
_symmetry.space_group_name_H-M   'P 1'
#
loop_
_entity.id
_entity.type
_entity.pdbx_description
1 polymer ?
#
loop_
_entity_poly.entity_id
_entity_poly.type
_entity_poly.pdbx_seq_one_letter_code
_entity_poly.pdbx_strand_id
1 'polypeptide(L)'
;MKVQIVFSILCLGCCCLAALNPEQARILGNLAKSCYPELGLPEDSDMLLRAVKNELTYTEEEVKFLVCVGRKYDLLDAEGKFKTQRMKDFLLKSNAFERQDVIDVIDQCFGQREESTLEERAQEAYKCFQATKKFSIV
;
A
#
# COMPACT_ATOMS: atom_id res chain seq x y z
N MET A 1 46.03 -4.69 16.58
CA MET A 1 45.25 -4.27 15.39
C MET A 1 44.19 -5.31 15.03
N LYS A 2 43.02 -5.31 15.69
CA LYS A 2 41.89 -6.22 15.35
C LYS A 2 40.51 -5.59 15.63
N VAL A 3 40.40 -4.24 15.66
CA VAL A 3 39.17 -3.53 16.04
C VAL A 3 38.57 -2.70 14.89
N GLN A 4 39.21 -2.67 13.71
CA GLN A 4 38.71 -1.88 12.57
C GLN A 4 37.77 -2.62 11.62
N ILE A 5 37.66 -3.96 11.69
CA ILE A 5 36.84 -4.73 10.74
C ILE A 5 35.35 -4.81 11.17
N VAL A 6 35.08 -4.64 12.47
CA VAL A 6 33.70 -4.81 12.99
C VAL A 6 32.81 -3.59 12.70
N PHE A 7 33.37 -2.39 12.58
CA PHE A 7 32.59 -1.17 12.33
C PHE A 7 32.10 -1.01 10.88
N SER A 8 32.76 -1.66 9.91
CA SER A 8 32.39 -1.53 8.50
C SER A 8 31.21 -2.42 8.08
N ILE A 9 30.88 -3.45 8.86
CA ILE A 9 29.76 -4.37 8.58
C ILE A 9 28.42 -3.82 9.14
N LEU A 10 28.46 -2.97 10.16
CA LEU A 10 27.26 -2.45 10.81
C LEU A 10 26.56 -1.32 10.01
N CYS A 11 27.27 -0.66 9.10
CA CYS A 11 26.71 0.43 8.27
C CYS A 11 26.03 -0.06 6.97
N LEU A 12 26.15 -1.34 6.60
CA LEU A 12 25.50 -1.90 5.41
C LEU A 12 24.06 -2.37 5.67
N GLY A 13 23.61 -2.37 6.93
CA GLY A 13 22.29 -2.87 7.33
C GLY A 13 21.17 -1.83 7.43
N CYS A 14 21.41 -0.55 7.11
CA CYS A 14 20.49 0.54 7.51
C CYS A 14 19.83 1.36 6.39
N CYS A 15 19.99 1.05 5.09
CA CYS A 15 19.53 2.00 4.05
C CYS A 15 18.69 1.43 2.89
N CYS A 16 18.05 0.26 2.99
CA CYS A 16 17.21 -0.26 1.91
C CYS A 16 15.82 -0.74 2.37
N LEU A 17 15.14 0.01 3.24
CA LEU A 17 13.76 -0.31 3.67
C LEU A 17 12.81 0.88 3.44
N ALA A 18 12.72 1.27 2.17
CA ALA A 18 11.57 1.99 1.66
C ALA A 18 11.44 1.64 0.17
N ALA A 19 10.62 0.64 -0.15
CA ALA A 19 10.39 0.29 -1.55
C ALA A 19 9.56 1.36 -2.27
N LEU A 20 8.86 2.23 -1.52
CA LEU A 20 8.32 3.49 -2.04
C LEU A 20 9.37 4.60 -2.02
N ASN A 21 9.36 5.45 -3.05
CA ASN A 21 10.12 6.68 -3.05
C ASN A 21 9.55 7.69 -2.02
N PRO A 22 10.33 8.71 -1.62
CA PRO A 22 9.90 9.67 -0.60
C PRO A 22 8.61 10.43 -0.94
N GLU A 23 8.36 10.70 -2.21
CA GLU A 23 7.14 11.39 -2.65
C GLU A 23 5.90 10.49 -2.46
N GLN A 24 5.98 9.22 -2.88
CA GLN A 24 4.93 8.22 -2.69
C GLN A 24 4.61 8.04 -1.20
N ALA A 25 5.64 7.90 -0.36
CA ALA A 25 5.48 7.77 1.10
C ALA A 25 4.80 9.00 1.71
N ARG A 26 5.20 10.21 1.30
CA ARG A 26 4.57 11.46 1.74
C ARG A 26 3.11 11.56 1.32
N ILE A 27 2.80 11.20 0.08
CA ILE A 27 1.42 11.20 -0.44
C ILE A 27 0.55 10.26 0.38
N LEU A 28 0.96 8.99 0.56
CA LEU A 28 0.20 8.03 1.35
C LEU A 28 0.04 8.48 2.81
N GLY A 29 1.10 9.01 3.42
CA GLY A 29 1.05 9.56 4.78
C GLY A 29 0.01 10.65 4.93
N ASN A 30 -0.04 11.60 4.00
CA ASN A 30 -1.01 12.70 4.04
C ASN A 30 -2.44 12.22 3.82
N LEU A 31 -2.65 11.30 2.88
CA LEU A 31 -3.96 10.71 2.61
C LEU A 31 -4.47 9.92 3.82
N ALA A 32 -3.64 9.07 4.41
CA ALA A 32 -3.99 8.29 5.60
C ALA A 32 -4.37 9.22 6.77
N LYS A 33 -3.54 10.22 7.08
CA LYS A 33 -3.84 11.21 8.13
C LYS A 33 -5.15 11.94 7.91
N SER A 34 -5.51 12.23 6.66
CA SER A 34 -6.79 12.85 6.35
C SER A 34 -8.00 11.91 6.49
N CYS A 35 -7.78 10.59 6.49
CA CYS A 35 -8.83 9.59 6.71
C CYS A 35 -9.06 9.27 8.19
N TYR A 36 -8.06 9.47 9.05
CA TYR A 36 -8.17 9.18 10.48
C TYR A 36 -9.36 9.89 11.16
N PRO A 37 -9.52 11.23 11.06
CA PRO A 37 -10.64 11.91 11.70
C PRO A 37 -12.00 11.52 11.10
N GLU A 38 -12.08 11.22 9.80
CA GLU A 38 -13.33 10.79 9.14
C GLU A 38 -13.80 9.43 9.63
N LEU A 39 -12.87 8.58 10.09
CA LEU A 39 -13.13 7.24 10.57
C LEU A 39 -13.12 7.13 12.10
N GLY A 40 -12.89 8.25 12.81
CA GLY A 40 -12.77 8.27 14.27
C GLY A 40 -11.51 7.57 14.80
N LEU A 41 -10.48 7.42 13.96
CA LEU A 41 -9.19 6.84 14.35
C LEU A 41 -8.32 7.90 15.05
N PRO A 42 -7.48 7.50 16.01
CA PRO A 42 -6.55 8.41 16.66
C PRO A 42 -5.48 8.88 15.66
N GLU A 43 -4.94 10.09 15.85
CA GLU A 43 -3.95 10.68 14.93
C GLU A 43 -2.65 9.87 14.82
N ASP A 44 -2.30 9.14 15.87
CA ASP A 44 -1.15 8.25 15.97
C ASP A 44 -1.47 6.79 15.59
N SER A 45 -2.62 6.54 14.96
CA SER A 45 -2.99 5.22 14.45
C SER A 45 -1.90 4.64 13.54
N ASP A 46 -1.59 3.35 13.78
CA ASP A 46 -0.63 2.57 13.00
C ASP A 46 -1.25 1.96 11.72
N MET A 47 -2.50 2.29 11.40
CA MET A 47 -3.27 1.70 10.29
C MET A 47 -2.52 1.75 8.95
N LEU A 48 -1.90 2.89 8.62
CA LEU A 48 -1.07 3.00 7.41
C LEU A 48 0.14 2.06 7.47
N LEU A 49 0.83 2.00 8.61
CA LEU A 49 2.02 1.17 8.78
C LEU A 49 1.67 -0.31 8.60
N ARG A 50 0.57 -0.75 9.22
CA ARG A 50 0.05 -2.11 9.09
C ARG A 50 -0.36 -2.42 7.64
N ALA A 51 -0.98 -1.46 6.95
CA ALA A 51 -1.32 -1.60 5.53
C ALA A 51 -0.09 -1.83 4.64
N VAL A 52 0.96 -1.02 4.78
CA VAL A 52 2.18 -1.15 3.95
C VAL A 52 2.98 -2.41 4.30
N LYS A 53 2.98 -2.81 5.59
CA LYS A 53 3.64 -4.02 6.09
C LYS A 53 2.88 -5.31 5.82
N ASN A 54 1.70 -5.24 5.20
CA ASN A 54 0.87 -6.41 4.92
C ASN A 54 0.32 -7.08 6.19
N GLU A 55 0.07 -6.31 7.26
CA GLU A 55 -0.37 -6.77 8.60
C GLU A 55 -1.86 -6.50 8.87
N LEU A 56 -2.63 -6.14 7.83
CA LEU A 56 -4.09 -6.04 7.92
C LEU A 56 -4.73 -7.42 7.87
N THR A 57 -5.84 -7.56 8.59
CA THR A 57 -6.70 -8.77 8.59
C THR A 57 -8.03 -8.54 7.87
N TYR A 58 -8.24 -7.32 7.40
CA TYR A 58 -9.40 -6.79 6.70
C TYR A 58 -10.69 -6.84 7.52
N THR A 59 -10.61 -6.32 8.74
CA THR A 59 -11.81 -5.93 9.51
C THR A 59 -12.58 -4.83 8.77
N GLU A 60 -13.83 -4.58 9.17
CA GLU A 60 -14.64 -3.52 8.57
C GLU A 60 -13.96 -2.14 8.64
N GLU A 61 -13.32 -1.81 9.77
CA GLU A 61 -12.57 -0.57 9.96
C GLU A 61 -11.35 -0.47 9.02
N GLU A 62 -10.60 -1.55 8.87
CA GLU A 62 -9.43 -1.62 7.99
C GLU A 62 -9.84 -1.46 6.51
N VAL A 63 -10.96 -2.08 6.10
CA VAL A 63 -11.50 -1.92 4.75
C VAL A 63 -11.98 -0.49 4.53
N LYS A 64 -12.68 0.12 5.49
CA LYS A 64 -13.11 1.53 5.43
C LYS A 64 -11.91 2.48 5.31
N PHE A 65 -10.82 2.21 6.02
CA PHE A 65 -9.57 2.95 5.88
C PHE A 65 -8.99 2.86 4.46
N LEU A 66 -8.86 1.65 3.92
CA LEU A 66 -8.33 1.44 2.56
C LEU A 66 -9.20 2.11 1.49
N VAL A 67 -10.53 2.02 1.62
CA VAL A 67 -11.48 2.69 0.73
C VAL A 67 -11.36 4.21 0.85
N CYS A 68 -11.24 4.76 2.06
CA CYS A 68 -11.06 6.21 2.24
C CYS A 68 -9.80 6.71 1.55
N VAL A 69 -8.65 6.06 1.76
CA VAL A 69 -7.39 6.41 1.11
C VAL A 69 -7.51 6.30 -0.42
N GLY A 70 -8.14 5.23 -0.90
CA GLY A 70 -8.42 5.01 -2.32
C GLY A 70 -9.27 6.11 -2.94
N ARG A 71 -10.35 6.53 -2.28
CA ARG A 71 -11.21 7.64 -2.75
C ARG A 71 -10.44 8.95 -2.81
N LYS A 72 -9.72 9.32 -1.75
CA LYS A 72 -8.99 10.60 -1.68
C LYS A 72 -7.86 10.69 -2.69
N TYR A 73 -7.27 9.56 -3.06
CA TYR A 73 -6.24 9.52 -4.10
C TYR A 73 -6.80 9.32 -5.52
N ASP A 74 -8.12 9.29 -5.66
CA ASP A 74 -8.83 9.09 -6.93
C ASP A 74 -8.52 7.71 -7.57
N LEU A 75 -8.30 6.68 -6.74
CA LEU A 75 -8.12 5.29 -7.19
C LEU A 75 -9.43 4.56 -7.44
N LEU A 76 -10.56 5.16 -7.08
CA LEU A 76 -11.90 4.62 -7.26
C LEU A 76 -12.68 5.54 -8.20
N ASP A 77 -13.40 4.99 -9.17
CA ASP A 77 -14.34 5.75 -10.00
C ASP A 77 -15.69 5.99 -9.29
N ALA A 78 -16.64 6.61 -10.01
CA ALA A 78 -17.96 6.93 -9.47
C ALA A 78 -18.78 5.69 -9.09
N GLU A 79 -18.47 4.52 -9.68
CA GLU A 79 -19.10 3.23 -9.39
C GLU A 79 -18.33 2.43 -8.34
N GLY A 80 -17.28 3.02 -7.75
CA GLY A 80 -16.41 2.36 -6.79
C GLY A 80 -15.54 1.27 -7.42
N LYS A 81 -15.30 1.29 -8.73
CA LYS A 81 -14.35 0.38 -9.37
C LYS A 81 -12.95 0.96 -9.30
N PHE A 82 -11.95 0.07 -9.19
CA PHE A 82 -10.56 0.47 -9.10
C PHE A 82 -10.03 0.99 -10.45
N LYS A 83 -9.38 2.16 -10.42
CA LYS A 83 -8.63 2.71 -11.55
C LYS A 83 -7.24 2.06 -11.60
N THR A 84 -7.19 0.82 -12.07
CA THR A 84 -5.97 -0.03 -12.08
C THR A 84 -4.76 0.67 -12.70
N GLN A 85 -4.94 1.42 -13.80
CA GLN A 85 -3.84 2.16 -14.43
C GLN A 85 -3.20 3.17 -13.47
N ARG A 86 -4.01 3.93 -12.71
CA ARG A 86 -3.51 4.91 -11.74
C ARG A 86 -2.77 4.24 -10.58
N MET A 87 -3.20 3.04 -10.18
CA MET A 87 -2.50 2.25 -9.16
C MET A 87 -1.12 1.79 -9.65
N LYS A 88 -1.04 1.30 -10.90
CA LYS A 88 0.23 0.93 -11.54
C LYS A 88 1.15 2.14 -11.67
N ASP A 89 0.64 3.26 -12.19
CA ASP A 89 1.40 4.49 -12.36
C ASP A 89 1.95 4.97 -11.01
N PHE A 90 1.15 4.86 -9.94
CA PHE A 90 1.63 5.18 -8.60
C PHE A 90 2.77 4.28 -8.18
N LEU A 91 2.62 2.96 -8.19
CA LEU A 91 3.66 2.03 -7.70
C LEU A 91 4.94 2.09 -8.55
N LEU A 92 4.80 2.16 -9.88
CA LEU A 92 5.91 2.21 -10.84
C LEU A 92 6.69 3.54 -10.85
N LYS A 93 6.30 4.55 -10.06
CA LYS A 93 7.16 5.70 -9.76
C LYS A 93 8.40 5.31 -8.94
N SER A 94 8.37 4.17 -8.28
CA SER A 94 9.55 3.58 -7.65
C SER A 94 10.22 2.61 -8.62
N ASN A 95 11.54 2.66 -8.67
CA ASN A 95 12.35 1.65 -9.38
C ASN A 95 12.66 0.43 -8.51
N ALA A 96 12.10 0.35 -7.30
CA ALA A 96 12.33 -0.76 -6.37
C ALA A 96 11.50 -2.02 -6.70
N PHE A 97 10.53 -1.91 -7.62
CA PHE A 97 9.64 -3.01 -7.99
C PHE A 97 9.92 -3.46 -9.41
N GLU A 98 9.92 -4.78 -9.63
CA GLU A 98 9.88 -5.33 -10.97
C GLU A 98 8.57 -4.91 -11.65
N ARG A 99 8.69 -4.25 -12.80
CA ARG A 99 7.53 -3.64 -13.49
C ARG A 99 6.42 -4.66 -13.75
N GLN A 100 6.79 -5.85 -14.22
CA GLN A 100 5.83 -6.88 -14.60
C GLN A 100 5.08 -7.43 -13.37
N ASP A 101 5.76 -7.62 -12.25
CA ASP A 101 5.14 -8.09 -11.01
C ASP A 101 4.06 -7.12 -10.51
N VAL A 102 4.31 -5.80 -10.63
CA VAL A 102 3.31 -4.77 -10.29
C VAL A 102 2.12 -4.81 -11.25
N ILE A 103 2.37 -4.92 -12.55
CA ILE A 103 1.30 -4.96 -13.56
C ILE A 103 0.41 -6.18 -13.33
N ASP A 104 1.02 -7.36 -13.23
CA ASP A 104 0.33 -8.65 -13.10
C ASP A 104 -0.55 -8.69 -11.85
N VAL A 105 -0.01 -8.31 -10.69
CA VAL A 105 -0.78 -8.37 -9.44
C VAL A 105 -1.92 -7.35 -9.42
N ILE A 106 -1.73 -6.16 -10.00
CA ILE A 106 -2.79 -5.14 -10.04
C ILE A 106 -3.91 -5.59 -10.97
N ASP A 107 -3.59 -6.12 -12.15
CA ASP A 107 -4.60 -6.62 -13.09
C ASP A 107 -5.34 -7.83 -12.54
N GLN A 108 -4.63 -8.76 -11.90
CA GLN A 108 -5.23 -9.94 -11.30
C GLN A 108 -6.18 -9.60 -10.13
N CYS A 109 -5.78 -8.69 -9.26
CA CYS A 109 -6.47 -8.46 -7.98
C CYS A 109 -7.43 -7.28 -7.97
N PHE A 110 -7.16 -6.24 -8.76
CA PHE A 110 -7.99 -5.03 -8.82
C PHE A 110 -8.72 -4.90 -10.17
N GLY A 111 -8.61 -5.89 -11.05
CA GLY A 111 -9.40 -6.01 -12.27
C GLY A 111 -10.91 -6.03 -11.98
N GLN A 112 -11.71 -5.67 -12.98
CA GLN A 112 -13.16 -5.49 -12.80
C GLN A 112 -13.84 -6.82 -12.45
N ARG A 113 -14.59 -6.81 -11.34
CA ARG A 113 -15.54 -7.86 -10.95
C ARG A 113 -16.91 -7.20 -10.83
N GLU A 114 -17.91 -7.80 -11.47
CA GLU A 114 -19.28 -7.36 -11.34
C GLU A 114 -19.93 -8.00 -10.10
N GLU A 115 -20.98 -7.38 -9.58
CA GLU A 115 -21.93 -7.91 -8.58
C GLU A 115 -21.59 -7.82 -7.07
N SER A 116 -20.54 -7.12 -6.64
CA SER A 116 -20.24 -6.89 -5.20
C SER A 116 -20.37 -5.44 -4.75
N THR A 117 -20.65 -5.24 -3.45
CA THR A 117 -20.55 -3.92 -2.80
C THR A 117 -19.11 -3.38 -2.87
N LEU A 118 -18.92 -2.07 -2.69
CA LEU A 118 -17.58 -1.48 -2.71
C LEU A 118 -16.68 -2.08 -1.64
N GLU A 119 -17.21 -2.28 -0.44
CA GLU A 119 -16.49 -2.81 0.71
C GLU A 119 -16.08 -4.27 0.49
N GLU A 120 -16.97 -5.11 -0.03
CA GLU A 120 -16.66 -6.50 -0.40
C GLU A 120 -15.60 -6.54 -1.51
N ARG A 121 -15.78 -5.73 -2.56
CA ARG A 121 -14.83 -5.61 -3.67
C ARG A 121 -13.45 -5.18 -3.18
N ALA A 122 -13.39 -4.19 -2.31
CA ALA A 122 -12.14 -3.73 -1.72
C ALA A 122 -11.50 -4.83 -0.88
N GLN A 123 -12.26 -5.45 0.02
CA GLN A 123 -11.78 -6.53 0.87
C GLN A 123 -11.18 -7.68 0.05
N GLU A 124 -11.89 -8.16 -0.97
CA GLU A 124 -11.41 -9.21 -1.86
C GLU A 124 -10.14 -8.79 -2.64
N ALA A 125 -10.14 -7.59 -3.21
CA ALA A 125 -9.03 -7.10 -4.01
C ALA A 125 -7.76 -6.97 -3.17
N TYR A 126 -7.86 -6.40 -1.96
CA TYR A 126 -6.71 -6.26 -1.08
C TYR A 126 -6.25 -7.61 -0.52
N LYS A 127 -7.15 -8.54 -0.19
CA LYS A 127 -6.78 -9.92 0.18
C LYS A 127 -6.01 -10.62 -0.95
N CYS A 128 -6.50 -10.51 -2.18
CA CYS A 128 -5.80 -11.04 -3.35
C CYS A 128 -4.41 -10.42 -3.48
N PHE A 129 -4.30 -9.09 -3.36
CA PHE A 129 -3.03 -8.38 -3.48
C PHE A 129 -2.03 -8.82 -2.40
N GLN A 130 -2.46 -8.92 -1.14
CA GLN A 130 -1.65 -9.39 -0.02
C GLN A 130 -1.11 -10.81 -0.25
N ALA A 131 -1.93 -11.71 -0.81
CA ALA A 131 -1.56 -13.09 -1.06
C ALA A 131 -0.67 -13.28 -2.30
N THR A 132 -0.80 -12.39 -3.28
CA THR A 132 -0.22 -12.60 -4.63
C THR A 132 1.04 -11.77 -4.87
N LYS A 133 1.18 -10.59 -4.25
CA LYS A 133 2.32 -9.69 -4.49
C LYS A 133 3.65 -10.39 -4.17
N LYS A 134 4.66 -10.14 -5.00
CA LYS A 134 6.03 -10.69 -4.85
C LYS A 134 7.04 -9.66 -4.37
N PHE A 135 6.57 -8.50 -3.89
CA PHE A 135 7.39 -7.39 -3.46
C PHE A 135 6.94 -6.85 -2.09
N SER A 136 7.92 -6.35 -1.32
CA SER A 136 7.67 -5.61 -0.07
C SER A 136 7.52 -4.13 -0.36
N ILE A 137 6.60 -3.45 0.32
CA ILE A 137 6.42 -1.98 0.24
C ILE A 137 7.27 -1.27 1.33
N VAL A 138 7.81 -2.05 2.28
CA VAL A 138 8.63 -1.62 3.42
C VAL A 138 9.99 -2.28 3.37
#